data_AF-A0A523RP88-F1
#
_entry.id   AF-A0A523RP88-F1
#
_cell.length_a   1.000
_cell.length_b   1.000
_cell.length_c   1.000
_cell.angle_alpha   90.00
_cell.angle_beta   90.00
_cell.angle_gamma   90.00
#
_symmetry.space_group_name_H-M   'P 1'
#
loop_
_entity.id
_entity.type
_entity.pdbx_description
1 polymer ?
#
loop_
_entity_poly.entity_id
_entity_poly.type
_entity_poly.pdbx_seq_one_letter_code
_entity_poly.pdbx_strand_id
1 'polypeptide(L)'
;MKHNLEYKDSQFHECAGTPATPIILTVDESMKKLVLVVPSGASMIERRAAERNARGIEKVGFQTASKGRIGRGYELVIEGHGGGLPDRLRHSPREVY
;
A
#
# COMPACT_ATOMS: atom_id res chain seq x y z
N MET A 1 -14.96 -6.39 -7.67
CA MET A 1 -14.70 -5.14 -8.42
C MET A 1 -13.31 -4.65 -8.06
N LYS A 2 -12.59 -3.99 -8.98
CA LYS A 2 -11.25 -3.43 -8.71
C LYS A 2 -11.32 -1.91 -8.69
N HIS A 3 -10.70 -1.28 -7.70
CA HIS A 3 -10.53 0.16 -7.62
C HIS A 3 -9.05 0.49 -7.61
N ASN A 4 -8.61 1.35 -8.52
CA ASN A 4 -7.22 1.80 -8.57
C ASN A 4 -7.12 3.15 -7.86
N LEU A 5 -6.16 3.24 -6.95
CA LEU A 5 -5.80 4.47 -6.26
C LEU A 5 -4.37 4.85 -6.65
N GLU A 6 -4.14 6.11 -6.97
CA GLU A 6 -2.81 6.62 -7.28
C GLU A 6 -2.26 7.42 -6.10
N TYR A 7 -0.96 7.28 -5.82
CA TYR A 7 -0.31 8.02 -4.75
C TYR A 7 0.21 9.37 -5.26
N LYS A 8 -0.32 10.46 -4.73
CA LYS A 8 0.06 11.84 -5.09
C LYS A 8 -0.08 12.73 -3.85
N ASP A 9 0.73 13.79 -3.74
CA ASP A 9 0.60 14.78 -2.67
C ASP A 9 0.59 14.14 -1.26
N SER A 10 1.39 13.09 -1.11
CA SER A 10 1.53 12.25 0.09
C SER A 10 0.30 11.40 0.49
N GLN A 11 -0.73 11.27 -0.36
CA GLN A 11 -1.98 10.54 -0.08
C GLN A 11 -2.44 9.71 -1.30
N PHE A 12 -3.41 8.81 -1.08
CA PHE A 12 -4.03 8.06 -2.17
C PHE A 12 -5.28 8.76 -2.69
N HIS A 13 -5.44 8.78 -4.01
CA HIS A 13 -6.57 9.37 -4.71
C HIS A 13 -7.22 8.34 -5.64
N GLU A 14 -8.54 8.39 -5.78
CA GLU A 14 -9.25 7.51 -6.71
C GLU A 14 -8.88 7.84 -8.16
N CYS A 15 -8.46 6.83 -8.91
CA CYS A 15 -8.09 6.98 -10.31
C CYS A 15 -9.14 6.29 -11.20
N ALA A 16 -9.86 7.08 -11.98
CA ALA A 16 -10.87 6.60 -12.94
C ALA A 16 -10.23 6.33 -14.32
N GLY A 17 -9.10 5.63 -14.37
CA GLY A 17 -8.39 5.38 -15.62
C GLY A 17 -6.95 4.88 -15.45
N THR A 18 -6.06 5.36 -16.31
CA THR A 18 -4.62 5.05 -16.23
C THR A 18 -3.98 5.93 -15.16
N PRO A 19 -3.33 5.35 -14.14
CA PRO A 19 -2.64 6.12 -13.11
C PRO A 19 -1.57 7.04 -13.70
N ALA A 20 -1.51 8.27 -13.24
CA ALA A 20 -0.48 9.23 -13.66
C ALA A 20 0.78 9.12 -12.80
N THR A 21 0.64 8.62 -11.56
CA THR A 21 1.77 8.40 -10.66
C THR A 21 2.23 6.94 -10.62
N PRO A 22 3.52 6.68 -10.35
CA PRO A 22 4.08 5.35 -10.50
C PRO A 22 3.82 4.45 -9.29
N ILE A 23 3.37 5.00 -8.15
CA ILE A 23 2.95 4.24 -6.97
C ILE A 23 1.43 4.08 -7.01
N ILE A 24 0.95 2.84 -7.03
CA ILE A 24 -0.45 2.50 -7.26
C ILE A 24 -0.93 1.55 -6.17
N LEU A 25 -2.13 1.77 -5.63
CA LEU A 25 -2.80 0.86 -4.70
C LEU A 25 -4.09 0.35 -5.33
N THR A 26 -4.16 -0.96 -5.58
CA THR A 26 -5.34 -1.61 -6.13
C THR A 26 -6.15 -2.24 -5.01
N VAL A 27 -7.42 -1.87 -4.88
CA VAL A 27 -8.39 -2.52 -4.00
C VAL A 27 -9.13 -3.59 -4.80
N ASP A 28 -8.84 -4.86 -4.53
CA ASP A 28 -9.55 -5.99 -5.11
C ASP A 28 -10.60 -6.52 -4.14
N GLU A 29 -11.87 -6.22 -4.41
CA GLU A 29 -12.98 -6.66 -3.55
C GLU A 29 -13.31 -8.14 -3.68
N SER A 30 -12.95 -8.76 -4.80
CA SER A 30 -13.23 -10.16 -5.09
C SER A 30 -12.25 -11.06 -4.33
N MET A 31 -10.98 -10.66 -4.27
CA MET A 31 -9.95 -11.35 -3.50
C MET A 31 -9.83 -10.86 -2.05
N LYS A 32 -10.51 -9.76 -1.69
CA LYS A 32 -10.37 -9.07 -0.40
C LYS A 32 -8.91 -8.66 -0.12
N LYS A 33 -8.26 -8.07 -1.13
CA LYS A 33 -6.85 -7.64 -1.06
C LYS A 33 -6.67 -6.16 -1.38
N LEU A 34 -5.63 -5.59 -0.79
CA LEU A 34 -5.04 -4.29 -1.12
C LEU A 34 -3.67 -4.56 -1.72
N VAL A 35 -3.49 -4.30 -3.01
CA VAL A 35 -2.22 -4.55 -3.70
C VAL A 35 -1.52 -3.23 -3.94
N LEU A 36 -0.50 -2.94 -3.14
CA LEU A 36 0.34 -1.76 -3.26
C LEU A 36 1.52 -2.06 -4.17
N VAL A 37 1.59 -1.39 -5.32
CA VAL A 37 2.72 -1.45 -6.25
C VAL A 37 3.63 -0.25 -6.04
N VAL A 38 4.89 -0.49 -5.69
CA VAL A 38 5.92 0.55 -5.56
C VAL A 38 7.04 0.31 -6.58
N PRO A 39 7.34 1.29 -7.45
CA PRO A 39 8.37 1.16 -8.47
C PRO A 39 9.77 1.17 -7.84
N SER A 40 10.74 0.52 -8.48
CA SER A 40 12.14 0.45 -7.99
C SER A 40 12.84 1.81 -7.93
N GLY A 41 12.37 2.80 -8.70
CA GLY A 41 12.90 4.17 -8.69
C GLY A 41 12.34 5.09 -7.61
N ALA A 42 11.35 4.65 -6.82
CA ALA A 42 10.80 5.46 -5.73
C ALA A 42 11.81 5.60 -4.59
N SER A 43 11.86 6.79 -3.99
CA SER A 43 12.70 7.01 -2.81
C SER A 43 12.22 6.18 -1.61
N MET A 44 13.13 5.88 -0.68
CA MET A 44 12.78 5.16 0.56
C MET A 44 11.69 5.90 1.37
N ILE A 45 11.67 7.23 1.29
CA ILE A 45 10.70 8.09 1.98
C ILE A 45 9.32 7.91 1.35
N GLU A 46 9.21 8.04 0.02
CA GLU A 46 7.94 7.86 -0.70
C GLU A 46 7.38 6.45 -0.49
N ARG A 47 8.25 5.45 -0.55
CA ARG A 47 7.88 4.06 -0.25
C ARG A 47 7.27 3.92 1.14
N ARG A 48 7.97 4.37 2.18
CA ARG A 48 7.48 4.27 3.57
C ARG A 48 6.18 5.04 3.75
N ALA A 49 6.05 6.20 3.12
CA ALA A 49 4.86 7.02 3.20
C ALA A 49 3.66 6.34 2.50
N ALA A 50 3.86 5.77 1.32
CA ALA A 50 2.83 4.99 0.61
C ALA A 50 2.41 3.75 1.40
N GLU A 51 3.36 2.98 1.94
CA GLU A 51 3.08 1.81 2.79
C GLU A 51 2.28 2.19 4.04
N ARG A 52 2.65 3.28 4.73
CA ARG A 52 1.91 3.80 5.89
C ARG A 52 0.47 4.16 5.53
N ASN A 53 0.26 4.85 4.40
CA ASN A 53 -1.07 5.22 3.92
C ASN A 53 -1.90 3.98 3.57
N ALA A 54 -1.30 3.00 2.90
CA ALA A 54 -1.98 1.75 2.53
C ALA A 54 -2.42 0.94 3.76
N ARG A 55 -1.57 0.87 4.80
CA ARG A 55 -1.96 0.28 6.11
C ARG A 55 -3.06 1.07 6.82
N GLY A 56 -3.07 2.40 6.66
CA GLY A 56 -4.19 3.22 7.11
C GLY A 56 -5.50 2.78 6.46
N ILE A 57 -5.50 2.63 5.14
CA ILE A 57 -6.65 2.18 4.35
C ILE A 57 -7.08 0.77 4.76
N GLU A 58 -6.14 -0.16 4.95
CA GLU A 58 -6.40 -1.51 5.47
C GLU A 58 -7.20 -1.45 6.78
N LYS A 59 -6.83 -0.56 7.70
CA LYS A 59 -7.45 -0.45 9.03
C LYS A 59 -8.81 0.24 9.01
N VAL A 60 -8.94 1.36 8.31
CA VAL A 60 -10.12 2.24 8.40
C VAL A 60 -11.01 2.26 7.15
N GLY A 61 -10.52 1.72 6.04
CA GLY A 61 -11.11 1.79 4.72
C GLY A 61 -10.78 3.09 3.99
N PHE A 62 -10.76 3.04 2.66
CA PHE A 62 -10.65 4.19 1.79
C PHE A 62 -12.04 4.71 1.43
N GLN A 63 -12.29 5.99 1.63
CA GLN A 63 -13.55 6.62 1.26
C GLN A 63 -13.56 6.91 -0.24
N THR A 64 -14.38 6.19 -1.00
CA THR A 64 -14.60 6.47 -2.42
C THR A 64 -15.53 7.66 -2.61
N ALA A 65 -15.43 8.32 -3.76
CA ALA A 65 -16.34 9.42 -4.13
C ALA A 65 -17.76 8.90 -4.43
N SER A 66 -17.89 7.63 -4.82
CA SER A 66 -19.12 7.08 -5.39
C SER A 66 -19.89 6.12 -4.48
N LYS A 67 -19.25 5.33 -3.60
CA LYS A 67 -19.90 4.15 -2.97
C LYS A 67 -19.46 3.80 -1.54
N GLY A 68 -18.97 4.75 -0.76
CA GLY A 68 -18.62 4.49 0.65
C GLY A 68 -17.21 3.94 0.86
N ARG A 69 -16.96 3.30 2.01
CA ARG A 69 -15.62 2.85 2.41
C ARG A 69 -15.30 1.47 1.86
N ILE A 70 -14.17 1.35 1.16
CA ILE A 70 -13.66 0.09 0.60
C ILE A 70 -12.32 -0.30 1.24
N GLY A 71 -11.92 -1.57 1.12
CA GLY A 71 -10.58 -2.02 1.52
C GLY A 71 -10.34 -2.23 3.01
N ARG A 72 -11.34 -1.97 3.87
CA ARG A 72 -11.22 -2.22 5.32
C ARG A 72 -11.12 -3.73 5.60
N GLY A 73 -10.10 -4.13 6.35
CA GLY A 73 -9.85 -5.51 6.75
C GLY A 73 -9.37 -6.42 5.62
N TYR A 74 -8.95 -5.85 4.49
CA TYR A 74 -8.43 -6.59 3.35
C TYR A 74 -6.95 -6.91 3.57
N GLU A 75 -6.46 -8.00 2.99
CA GLU A 75 -5.04 -8.37 3.08
C GLU A 75 -4.18 -7.36 2.29
N LEU A 76 -3.25 -6.67 2.96
CA LEU A 76 -2.30 -5.79 2.30
C LEU A 76 -1.11 -6.58 1.74
N VAL A 77 -1.02 -6.61 0.41
CA VAL A 77 0.08 -7.17 -0.37
C VAL A 77 0.89 -6.01 -0.94
N ILE A 78 2.20 -6.00 -0.70
CA ILE A 78 3.11 -4.98 -1.22
C ILE A 78 3.98 -5.61 -2.29
N GLU A 79 3.79 -5.19 -3.53
CA GLU A 79 4.51 -5.63 -4.71
C GLU A 79 5.54 -4.56 -5.11
N GLY A 80 6.83 -4.93 -5.09
CA GLY A 80 7.93 -4.01 -5.38
C GLY A 80 9.24 -4.52 -4.81
N HIS A 81 10.35 -4.26 -5.48
CA HIS A 81 11.67 -4.73 -5.03
C HIS A 81 12.07 -4.06 -3.71
N GLY A 82 12.36 -4.91 -2.73
CA GLY A 82 12.61 -4.59 -1.32
C GLY A 82 11.72 -5.53 -0.51
N GLY A 83 11.94 -6.83 -0.62
CA GLY A 83 13.17 -7.40 -0.09
C GLY A 83 13.00 -7.34 1.42
N GLY A 84 12.49 -8.43 1.99
CA GLY A 84 12.32 -8.53 3.43
C GLY A 84 13.58 -8.04 4.13
N LEU A 85 13.43 -7.50 5.34
CA LEU A 85 14.56 -7.19 6.22
C LEU A 85 15.61 -8.30 6.05
N PRO A 86 16.85 -7.98 5.67
CA PRO A 86 17.95 -8.94 5.67
C PRO A 86 17.88 -9.72 6.98
N ASP A 87 18.03 -11.05 6.97
CA ASP A 87 17.80 -11.87 8.18
C ASP A 87 18.53 -11.34 9.43
N ARG A 88 19.70 -10.73 9.25
CA ARG A 88 20.46 -10.00 10.28
C ARG A 88 19.73 -8.86 11.00
N LEU A 89 18.65 -8.32 10.44
CA LEU A 89 17.80 -7.27 11.02
C LEU A 89 16.44 -7.80 11.50
N ARG A 90 16.15 -9.10 11.29
CA ARG A 90 14.95 -9.76 11.87
C ARG A 90 15.18 -10.21 13.30
N HIS A 91 16.44 -10.39 13.71
CA HIS A 91 16.80 -10.78 15.06
C HIS A 91 17.08 -9.53 15.92
N SER A 92 16.28 -9.34 16.97
CA SER A 92 16.57 -8.36 18.02
C SER A 92 17.79 -8.84 18.82
N PRO A 93 18.84 -8.04 19.00
CA PRO A 93 20.01 -8.42 19.82
C PRO A 93 19.72 -8.42 21.33
N ARG A 94 18.46 -8.17 21.74
CA ARG A 94 18.06 -8.15 23.15
C ARG A 94 17.38 -9.47 23.53
N GLU A 95 18.18 -10.52 23.63
CA GLU A 95 17.96 -11.66 24.54
C GLU A 95 19.18 -12.59 24.45
N VAL A 96 20.30 -12.15 25.03
CA VAL A 96 21.34 -13.07 25.50
C VAL A 96 21.65 -12.66 26.93
N TYR A 97 20.95 -13.32 27.86
CA TYR A 97 21.12 -13.41 29.31
C TYR A 97 21.36 -12.12 30.11
#